data_AF-A0A7X5KSI1-F1
#
_entry.id   AF-A0A7X5KSI1-F1
#
_cell.length_a   1.000
_cell.length_b   1.000
_cell.length_c   1.000
_cell.angle_alpha   90.00
_cell.angle_beta   90.00
_cell.angle_gamma   90.00
#
_symmetry.space_group_name_H-M   'P 1'
#
loop_
_entity.id
_entity.type
_entity.pdbx_description
1 polymer ?
#
loop_
_entity_poly.entity_id
_entity_poly.type
_entity_poly.pdbx_seq_one_letter_code
_entity_poly.pdbx_strand_id
1 'polypeptide(L)'
;MKITAAFMAVMMLSVTAYSYNVVNLPVEMTLSDALGIFDANEITNVTVSETTDAKYITLSNSEVSDFYNTIKDMTVHRTINPTPFRGIAVNIYTENGEKCYYLHSGLQIGLYGSDNYICYKLSKEDTEKLLYLDSMYKDAEEKTDNASIYRETGRDFLKLPQSIWAQPFAREAAAKSLLPYEFTDIYSNNITREQFCILLGNMIAVKENYVSVEKFMLDRGEAYLKNVFEDCGNVDNSVDILYALGIVNGRDETHFDPYGSITREEAATLLCKVAEMYLWIGTETELTYTDAASISPWAKFFVTWANEYGIMTGITEEEFAPQGVYTVEQAVATVVRLFNLLSN
;
A
#
# COMPACT_ATOMS: atom_id res chain seq x y z
N MET A 1 31.99 -22.17 40.33
CA MET A 1 31.13 -22.91 39.38
C MET A 1 30.77 -21.94 38.26
N LYS A 2 31.58 -21.93 37.19
CA LYS A 2 31.38 -21.07 36.01
C LYS A 2 30.90 -21.99 34.89
N ILE A 3 29.73 -21.72 34.32
CA ILE A 3 29.21 -22.44 33.16
C ILE A 3 29.56 -21.61 31.93
N THR A 4 30.53 -22.09 31.16
CA THR A 4 30.83 -21.67 29.79
C THR A 4 29.85 -22.38 28.85
N ALA A 5 29.00 -21.62 28.15
CA ALA A 5 28.16 -22.13 27.08
C ALA A 5 29.00 -22.27 25.80
N ALA A 6 29.02 -23.47 25.23
CA ALA A 6 29.72 -23.78 23.99
C ALA A 6 28.87 -23.33 22.80
N PHE A 7 29.45 -22.46 21.97
CA PHE A 7 29.01 -22.17 20.61
C PHE A 7 29.02 -23.46 19.79
N MET A 8 27.86 -23.89 19.30
CA MET A 8 27.75 -25.00 18.35
C MET A 8 27.52 -24.42 16.95
N ALA A 9 28.61 -24.33 16.17
CA ALA A 9 28.56 -24.03 14.75
C ALA A 9 27.85 -25.18 14.01
N VAL A 10 26.74 -24.88 13.33
CA VAL A 10 26.06 -25.82 12.44
C VAL A 10 26.52 -25.53 11.01
N MET A 11 27.39 -26.39 10.50
CA MET A 11 27.75 -26.45 9.07
C MET A 11 26.50 -26.70 8.22
N MET A 12 26.17 -25.79 7.30
CA MET A 12 25.20 -26.06 6.24
C MET A 12 25.88 -26.84 5.11
N LEU A 13 25.80 -28.17 5.20
CA LEU A 13 25.97 -29.05 4.05
C LEU A 13 24.62 -29.20 3.34
N SER A 14 24.63 -29.17 2.01
CA SER A 14 23.47 -29.43 1.16
C SER A 14 22.89 -30.81 1.45
N VAL A 15 21.78 -30.87 2.18
CA VAL A 15 21.04 -32.12 2.45
C VAL A 15 19.54 -31.83 2.38
N THR A 16 18.86 -32.69 1.63
CA THR A 16 17.41 -32.86 1.48
C THR A 16 16.57 -32.37 2.66
N ALA A 17 15.53 -31.58 2.35
CA ALA A 17 14.55 -31.00 3.27
C ALA A 17 14.13 -31.95 4.41
N TYR A 18 14.77 -31.80 5.57
CA TYR A 18 14.19 -32.24 6.82
C TYR A 18 13.24 -31.15 7.30
N SER A 19 11.99 -31.54 7.54
CA SER A 19 10.95 -30.73 8.14
C SER A 19 11.42 -30.20 9.51
N TYR A 20 11.83 -28.93 9.55
CA TYR A 20 11.94 -28.23 10.83
C TYR A 20 10.55 -28.21 11.46
N ASN A 21 10.44 -28.73 12.68
CA ASN A 21 9.20 -28.63 13.45
C ASN A 21 8.96 -27.14 13.75
N VAL A 22 7.96 -26.54 13.10
CA VAL A 22 7.62 -25.10 13.17
C VAL A 22 7.53 -24.61 14.62
N VAL A 23 7.16 -25.50 15.55
CA VAL A 23 6.97 -25.27 16.98
C VAL A 23 8.25 -24.78 17.69
N ASN A 24 9.45 -25.09 17.18
CA ASN A 24 10.71 -24.74 17.85
C ASN A 24 11.34 -23.42 17.38
N LEU A 25 10.81 -22.80 16.32
CA LEU A 25 11.27 -21.49 15.86
C LEU A 25 10.60 -20.38 16.69
N PRO A 26 11.27 -19.27 17.02
CA PRO A 26 10.63 -18.12 17.66
C PRO A 26 9.42 -17.60 16.87
N VAL A 27 8.46 -16.96 17.55
CA VAL A 27 7.31 -16.31 16.89
C VAL A 27 7.75 -14.99 16.24
N GLU A 28 8.69 -14.31 16.88
CA GLU A 28 9.32 -13.08 16.44
C GLU A 28 10.81 -13.10 16.76
N MET A 29 11.60 -12.38 15.97
CA MET A 29 13.03 -12.13 16.20
C MET A 29 13.47 -10.91 15.40
N THR A 30 14.71 -10.46 15.60
CA THR A 30 15.28 -9.42 14.74
C THR A 30 15.60 -9.98 13.36
N LEU A 31 15.65 -9.12 12.34
CA LEU A 31 16.02 -9.55 10.99
C LEU A 31 17.47 -10.04 10.93
N SER A 32 18.38 -9.47 11.73
CA SER A 32 19.76 -9.97 11.86
C SER A 32 19.82 -11.39 12.43
N ASP A 33 19.02 -11.70 13.45
CA ASP A 33 18.87 -13.07 13.98
C ASP A 33 18.31 -14.02 12.91
N ALA A 34 17.32 -13.58 12.13
CA ALA A 34 16.69 -14.39 11.09
C ALA A 34 17.65 -14.69 9.92
N LEU A 35 18.46 -13.70 9.54
CA LEU A 35 19.51 -13.83 8.52
C LEU A 35 20.70 -14.65 9.03
N GLY A 36 20.95 -14.62 10.34
CA GLY A 36 22.15 -15.18 10.96
C GLY A 36 23.40 -14.36 10.64
N ILE A 37 23.25 -13.03 10.54
CA ILE A 37 24.31 -12.07 10.20
C ILE A 37 24.32 -10.99 11.29
N PHE A 38 25.40 -10.89 12.06
CA PHE A 38 25.46 -10.08 13.28
C PHE A 38 26.38 -8.86 13.18
N ASP A 39 27.16 -8.78 12.09
CA ASP A 39 28.00 -7.65 11.76
C ASP A 39 27.95 -7.35 10.25
N ALA A 40 27.93 -6.08 9.87
CA ALA A 40 27.98 -5.65 8.47
C ALA A 40 29.25 -6.17 7.76
N ASN A 41 30.35 -6.35 8.49
CA ASN A 41 31.60 -6.89 7.97
C ASN A 41 31.52 -8.36 7.55
N GLU A 42 30.49 -9.09 7.98
CA GLU A 42 30.22 -10.46 7.49
C GLU A 42 29.63 -10.45 6.08
N ILE A 43 29.10 -9.30 5.63
CA ILE A 43 28.48 -9.14 4.31
C ILE A 43 29.56 -8.77 3.31
N THR A 44 29.81 -9.66 2.37
CA THR A 44 30.78 -9.45 1.28
C THR A 44 30.16 -8.69 0.12
N ASN A 45 28.84 -8.86 -0.09
CA ASN A 45 28.10 -8.19 -1.14
C ASN A 45 26.59 -8.18 -0.85
N VAL A 46 25.88 -7.20 -1.37
CA VAL A 46 24.41 -7.21 -1.41
C VAL A 46 23.96 -6.93 -2.83
N THR A 47 23.02 -7.72 -3.32
CA THR A 47 22.35 -7.44 -4.58
C THR A 47 20.84 -7.33 -4.43
N VAL A 48 20.24 -6.46 -5.24
CA VAL A 48 18.79 -6.28 -5.32
C VAL A 48 18.35 -6.64 -6.72
N SER A 49 17.39 -7.57 -6.84
CA SER A 49 16.89 -8.00 -8.13
C SER A 49 16.16 -6.85 -8.81
N GLU A 50 16.66 -6.48 -9.97
CA GLU A 50 15.92 -5.67 -10.91
C GLU A 50 14.75 -6.49 -11.41
N THR A 51 13.62 -5.84 -11.36
CA THR A 51 12.35 -6.52 -11.43
C THR A 51 11.92 -6.94 -12.83
N THR A 52 12.75 -6.61 -13.81
CA THR A 52 12.33 -6.56 -15.20
C THR A 52 13.28 -7.24 -16.17
N ASP A 53 14.44 -7.73 -15.71
CA ASP A 53 15.42 -8.44 -16.58
C ASP A 53 16.32 -9.49 -15.91
N ALA A 54 15.97 -10.05 -14.75
CA ALA A 54 16.85 -10.97 -14.00
C ALA A 54 18.28 -10.42 -13.77
N LYS A 55 18.41 -9.08 -13.80
CA LYS A 55 19.61 -8.34 -13.48
C LYS A 55 19.61 -8.02 -12.00
N TYR A 56 20.79 -7.80 -11.45
CA TYR A 56 21.00 -7.53 -10.03
C TYR A 56 21.78 -6.24 -9.90
N ILE A 57 21.23 -5.29 -9.15
CA ILE A 57 21.96 -4.08 -8.73
C ILE A 57 22.85 -4.47 -7.57
N THR A 58 24.14 -4.15 -7.65
CA THR A 58 25.11 -4.46 -6.60
C THR A 58 25.35 -3.22 -5.75
N LEU A 59 25.20 -3.34 -4.43
CA LEU A 59 25.48 -2.24 -3.50
C LEU A 59 26.99 -2.05 -3.30
N SER A 60 27.44 -0.82 -3.12
CA SER A 60 28.81 -0.49 -2.70
C SER A 60 29.05 -0.85 -1.23
N ASN A 61 30.31 -0.94 -0.80
CA ASN A 61 30.66 -1.29 0.58
C ASN A 61 30.08 -0.33 1.64
N SER A 62 29.99 0.96 1.34
CA SER A 62 29.34 1.94 2.21
C SER A 62 27.83 1.69 2.31
N GLU A 63 27.19 1.41 1.18
CA GLU A 63 25.75 1.14 1.13
C GLU A 63 25.38 -0.18 1.82
N VAL A 64 26.23 -1.20 1.74
CA VAL A 64 26.06 -2.45 2.50
C VAL A 64 26.03 -2.19 4.00
N SER A 65 26.92 -1.32 4.49
CA SER A 65 26.99 -0.98 5.91
C SER A 65 25.77 -0.19 6.37
N ASP A 66 25.32 0.77 5.57
CA ASP A 66 24.11 1.57 5.87
C ASP A 66 22.84 0.72 5.79
N PHE A 67 22.72 -0.12 4.76
CA PHE A 67 21.65 -1.10 4.61
C PHE A 67 21.57 -2.02 5.84
N TYR A 68 22.67 -2.66 6.22
CA TYR A 68 22.68 -3.56 7.36
C TYR A 68 22.27 -2.87 8.66
N ASN A 69 22.85 -1.69 8.94
CA ASN A 69 22.52 -0.95 10.16
C ASN A 69 21.07 -0.49 10.23
N THR A 70 20.44 -0.28 9.07
CA THR A 70 19.04 0.10 8.99
C THR A 70 18.11 -1.07 9.28
N ILE A 71 18.47 -2.28 8.82
CA ILE A 71 17.55 -3.42 8.85
C ILE A 71 17.77 -4.36 10.04
N LYS A 72 18.96 -4.39 10.64
CA LYS A 72 19.37 -5.42 11.62
C LYS A 72 18.42 -5.55 12.81
N ASP A 73 17.80 -4.44 13.22
CA ASP A 73 16.93 -4.33 14.39
C ASP A 73 15.43 -4.41 14.03
N MET A 74 15.09 -4.55 12.74
CA MET A 74 13.71 -4.72 12.31
C MET A 74 13.13 -6.04 12.84
N THR A 75 11.87 -6.02 13.28
CA THR A 75 11.21 -7.22 13.80
C THR A 75 10.58 -8.00 12.65
N VAL A 76 10.84 -9.32 12.62
CA VAL A 76 10.20 -10.24 11.68
C VAL A 76 9.32 -11.23 12.41
N HIS A 77 8.21 -11.61 11.77
CA HIS A 77 7.22 -12.52 12.32
C HIS A 77 7.16 -13.82 11.53
N ARG A 78 7.12 -14.95 12.26
CA ARG A 78 7.04 -16.28 11.67
C ARG A 78 5.66 -16.48 11.02
N THR A 79 5.65 -16.84 9.75
CA THR A 79 4.43 -17.08 8.95
C THR A 79 4.54 -18.37 8.15
N ILE A 80 3.39 -18.98 7.82
CA ILE A 80 3.27 -20.06 6.84
C ILE A 80 2.75 -19.45 5.54
N ASN A 81 3.54 -19.53 4.48
CA ASN A 81 3.18 -19.03 3.16
C ASN A 81 2.81 -20.22 2.25
N PRO A 82 1.54 -20.34 1.80
CA PRO A 82 1.11 -21.41 0.90
C PRO A 82 1.47 -21.16 -0.57
N THR A 83 2.09 -20.01 -0.87
CA THR A 83 2.47 -19.62 -2.23
C THR A 83 3.98 -19.50 -2.39
N PRO A 84 4.54 -19.76 -3.59
CA PRO A 84 5.97 -19.55 -3.86
C PRO A 84 6.41 -18.12 -3.59
N PHE A 85 7.66 -17.92 -3.13
CA PHE A 85 8.24 -16.59 -2.92
C PHE A 85 8.32 -15.81 -4.24
N ARG A 86 7.83 -14.58 -4.20
CA ARG A 86 7.78 -13.64 -5.34
C ARG A 86 8.05 -12.22 -4.85
N GLY A 87 8.54 -11.36 -5.74
CA GLY A 87 8.84 -9.96 -5.45
C GLY A 87 10.31 -9.63 -5.67
N ILE A 88 10.72 -8.44 -5.22
CA ILE A 88 12.12 -7.99 -5.26
C ILE A 88 12.93 -8.85 -4.30
N ALA A 89 13.91 -9.59 -4.84
CA ALA A 89 14.87 -10.34 -4.06
C ALA A 89 16.02 -9.43 -3.62
N VAL A 90 16.27 -9.40 -2.32
CA VAL A 90 17.49 -8.82 -1.75
C VAL A 90 18.39 -9.98 -1.35
N ASN A 91 19.44 -10.20 -2.11
CA ASN A 91 20.43 -11.24 -1.85
C ASN A 91 21.60 -10.67 -1.06
N ILE A 92 21.86 -11.26 0.09
CA ILE A 92 22.93 -10.88 1.00
C ILE A 92 23.96 -12.00 0.97
N TYR A 93 25.15 -11.69 0.47
CA TYR A 93 26.26 -12.62 0.34
C TYR A 93 27.19 -12.49 1.53
N THR A 94 27.58 -13.62 2.10
CA THR A 94 28.59 -13.75 3.15
C THR A 94 29.63 -14.78 2.70
N GLU A 95 30.75 -14.89 3.41
CA GLU A 95 31.71 -15.97 3.16
C GLU A 95 31.10 -17.38 3.36
N ASN A 96 30.04 -17.47 4.17
CA ASN A 96 29.40 -18.73 4.54
C ASN A 96 28.17 -19.08 3.68
N GLY A 97 27.82 -18.24 2.70
CA GLY A 97 26.72 -18.48 1.77
C GLY A 97 25.85 -17.25 1.51
N GLU A 98 24.73 -17.49 0.82
CA GLU A 98 23.76 -16.48 0.39
C GLU A 98 22.47 -16.56 1.20
N LYS A 99 21.93 -15.39 1.58
CA LYS A 99 20.60 -15.24 2.17
C LYS A 99 19.75 -14.38 1.24
N CYS A 100 18.53 -14.81 0.95
CA CYS A 100 17.63 -14.07 0.09
C CYS A 100 16.37 -13.65 0.85
N TYR A 101 16.12 -12.35 0.94
CA TYR A 101 14.87 -11.79 1.44
C TYR A 101 14.02 -11.30 0.27
N TYR A 102 12.82 -11.84 0.11
CA TYR A 102 11.89 -11.35 -0.91
C TYR A 102 10.97 -10.30 -0.30
N LEU A 103 11.00 -9.07 -0.82
CA LEU A 103 10.04 -8.04 -0.43
C LEU A 103 8.62 -8.58 -0.60
N HIS A 104 7.77 -8.38 0.41
CA HIS A 104 6.41 -8.92 0.56
C HIS A 104 6.26 -10.43 0.82
N SER A 105 7.26 -11.28 0.52
CA SER A 105 7.19 -12.73 0.76
C SER A 105 7.96 -13.19 2.01
N GLY A 106 9.00 -12.46 2.40
CA GLY A 106 9.83 -12.74 3.57
C GLY A 106 11.09 -13.55 3.26
N LEU A 107 11.78 -13.96 4.33
CA LEU A 107 12.93 -14.84 4.33
C LEU A 107 12.47 -16.29 4.48
N GLN A 108 12.77 -17.15 3.50
CA GLN A 108 12.47 -18.58 3.61
C GLN A 108 13.40 -19.25 4.62
N ILE A 109 12.82 -19.98 5.58
CA ILE A 109 13.58 -20.75 6.59
C ILE A 109 13.41 -22.26 6.40
N GLY A 110 12.29 -22.69 5.81
CA GLY A 110 12.05 -24.12 5.58
C GLY A 110 10.74 -24.41 4.87
N LEU A 111 10.36 -25.69 4.84
CA LEU A 111 9.09 -26.19 4.30
C LEU A 111 8.23 -26.78 5.41
N TYR A 112 6.92 -26.55 5.32
CA TYR A 112 5.88 -27.18 6.14
C TYR A 112 4.97 -28.03 5.25
N GLY A 113 5.15 -29.36 5.30
CA GLY A 113 4.53 -30.28 4.35
C GLY A 113 5.22 -30.25 2.98
N SER A 114 4.51 -30.67 1.92
CA SER A 114 5.02 -30.69 0.54
C SER A 114 4.98 -29.33 -0.14
N ASP A 115 4.03 -28.47 0.23
CA ASP A 115 3.64 -27.32 -0.60
C ASP A 115 3.65 -25.97 0.13
N ASN A 116 3.93 -25.93 1.45
CA ASN A 116 3.95 -24.66 2.19
C ASN A 116 5.37 -24.29 2.63
N TYR A 117 5.65 -23.00 2.64
CA TYR A 117 6.91 -22.43 3.06
C TYR A 117 6.79 -21.83 4.46
N ILE A 118 7.81 -22.06 5.30
CA ILE A 118 7.95 -21.38 6.58
C ILE A 118 8.85 -20.17 6.32
N CYS A 119 8.35 -18.97 6.65
CA CYS A 119 9.09 -17.74 6.46
C CYS A 119 9.07 -16.83 7.68
N TYR A 120 10.04 -15.92 7.73
CA TYR A 120 9.98 -14.71 8.55
C TYR A 120 9.67 -13.53 7.65
N LYS A 121 8.63 -12.76 7.98
CA LYS A 121 8.19 -11.61 7.20
C LYS A 121 8.25 -10.35 8.06
N LEU A 122 8.73 -9.25 7.48
CA LEU A 122 8.68 -7.93 8.09
C LEU A 122 7.22 -7.48 8.29
N SER A 123 7.03 -6.58 9.25
CA SER A 123 5.78 -5.83 9.36
C SER A 123 5.49 -5.07 8.05
N LYS A 124 4.23 -4.68 7.83
CA LYS A 124 3.85 -3.84 6.68
C LYS A 124 4.65 -2.53 6.67
N GLU A 125 4.75 -1.89 7.84
CA GLU A 125 5.51 -0.65 8.05
C GLU A 125 7.00 -0.79 7.69
N ASP A 126 7.66 -1.87 8.12
CA ASP A 126 9.10 -2.06 7.84
C ASP A 126 9.36 -2.50 6.39
N THR A 127 8.40 -3.19 5.77
CA THR A 127 8.44 -3.49 4.33
C THR A 127 8.36 -2.20 3.50
N GLU A 128 7.51 -1.25 3.92
CA GLU A 128 7.36 0.07 3.28
C GLU A 128 8.61 0.95 3.49
N LYS A 129 9.27 0.90 4.64
CA LYS A 129 10.56 1.58 4.88
C LYS A 129 11.66 1.11 3.90
N LEU A 130 11.72 -0.18 3.60
CA LEU A 130 12.68 -0.73 2.62
C LEU A 130 12.41 -0.23 1.20
N LEU A 131 11.14 -0.12 0.81
CA LEU A 131 10.75 0.41 -0.49
C LEU A 131 11.03 1.92 -0.60
N TYR A 132 10.85 2.66 0.48
CA TYR A 132 11.20 4.09 0.55
C TYR A 132 12.71 4.31 0.44
N LEU A 133 13.53 3.51 1.11
CA LEU A 133 14.99 3.60 0.99
C LEU A 133 15.47 3.34 -0.44
N ASP A 134 14.94 2.33 -1.15
CA ASP A 134 15.22 2.10 -2.59
C ASP A 134 14.93 3.34 -3.44
N SER A 135 13.83 4.05 -3.15
CA SER A 135 13.48 5.28 -3.86
C SER A 135 14.46 6.43 -3.57
N MET A 136 14.92 6.58 -2.31
CA MET A 136 15.87 7.63 -1.94
C MET A 136 17.27 7.43 -2.52
N TYR A 137 17.74 6.17 -2.64
CA TYR A 137 19.04 5.87 -3.23
C TYR A 137 19.06 6.18 -4.74
N LYS A 138 17.96 5.89 -5.45
CA LYS A 138 17.79 6.28 -6.86
C LYS A 138 17.81 7.79 -7.05
N ASP A 139 17.11 8.54 -6.20
CA ASP A 139 17.09 10.01 -6.22
C ASP A 139 18.46 10.64 -5.88
N ALA A 140 19.32 9.93 -5.13
CA ALA A 140 20.65 10.40 -4.74
C ALA A 140 21.68 10.25 -5.88
N GLU A 141 21.66 9.14 -6.61
CA GLU A 141 22.45 8.96 -7.85
C GLU A 141 22.01 9.95 -8.96
N GLU A 142 20.72 10.30 -8.99
CA GLU A 142 20.10 11.23 -9.95
C GLU A 142 20.65 12.67 -9.87
N LYS A 143 21.07 13.12 -8.68
CA LYS A 143 21.60 14.49 -8.48
C LYS A 143 23.01 14.68 -9.00
N THR A 144 23.74 13.60 -9.26
CA THR A 144 25.16 13.64 -9.61
C THR A 144 25.42 13.80 -11.11
N ASP A 145 24.57 13.27 -11.99
CA ASP A 145 24.97 13.00 -13.38
C ASP A 145 24.23 13.80 -14.50
N ASN A 146 23.28 14.67 -14.17
CA ASN A 146 22.69 15.68 -15.09
C ASN A 146 22.22 15.17 -16.49
N ALA A 147 21.88 13.90 -16.65
CA ALA A 147 21.46 13.33 -17.94
C ALA A 147 19.95 13.56 -18.22
N SER A 148 19.61 13.78 -19.50
CA SER A 148 18.22 13.93 -19.96
C SER A 148 17.44 12.61 -19.93
N ILE A 149 16.23 12.64 -19.36
CA ILE A 149 15.39 11.48 -19.06
C ILE A 149 14.76 10.87 -20.32
N TYR A 150 14.76 9.53 -20.40
CA TYR A 150 13.68 8.76 -21.04
C TYR A 150 13.17 7.71 -20.04
N ARG A 151 11.92 7.87 -19.56
CA ARG A 151 11.27 6.90 -18.68
C ARG A 151 10.79 5.71 -19.54
N GLU A 152 11.41 4.55 -19.39
CA GLU A 152 10.98 3.30 -20.05
C GLU A 152 9.79 2.72 -19.27
N THR A 153 8.58 3.01 -19.74
CA THR A 153 7.32 2.71 -19.04
C THR A 153 6.84 1.26 -19.20
N GLY A 154 7.62 0.39 -19.84
CA GLY A 154 7.23 -0.99 -20.11
C GLY A 154 7.26 -1.91 -18.89
N ARG A 155 7.80 -1.42 -17.76
CA ARG A 155 8.44 -2.23 -16.71
C ARG A 155 8.27 -1.65 -15.28
N ASP A 156 7.16 -0.95 -15.02
CA ASP A 156 6.78 -0.43 -13.68
C ASP A 156 6.08 -1.53 -12.81
N PHE A 157 6.43 -1.66 -11.52
CA PHE A 157 5.65 -2.46 -10.51
C PHE A 157 4.21 -1.97 -10.40
N LEU A 158 4.04 -0.68 -10.64
CA LEU A 158 2.76 -0.07 -10.87
C LEU A 158 2.21 -0.55 -12.20
N LYS A 159 1.38 -1.59 -12.15
CA LYS A 159 0.49 -1.91 -13.26
C LYS A 159 -0.37 -0.69 -13.50
N LEU A 160 -0.43 -0.26 -14.76
CA LEU A 160 -1.20 0.91 -15.16
C LEU A 160 -2.55 0.48 -15.71
N PRO A 161 -3.58 1.33 -15.58
CA PRO A 161 -4.85 1.09 -16.25
C PRO A 161 -4.65 1.02 -17.77
N GLN A 162 -5.43 0.17 -18.43
CA GLN A 162 -5.48 0.11 -19.89
C GLN A 162 -5.95 1.45 -20.49
N SER A 163 -6.85 2.13 -19.77
CA SER A 163 -7.29 3.48 -20.07
C SER A 163 -6.14 4.49 -19.98
N ILE A 164 -5.66 4.99 -21.13
CA ILE A 164 -4.54 5.94 -21.21
C ILE A 164 -4.81 7.20 -20.36
N TRP A 165 -6.06 7.69 -20.34
CA TRP A 165 -6.44 8.88 -19.58
C TRP A 165 -6.23 8.72 -18.06
N ALA A 166 -6.33 7.48 -17.55
CA ALA A 166 -6.24 7.19 -16.12
C ALA A 166 -4.79 6.97 -15.64
N GLN A 167 -3.87 6.65 -16.56
CA GLN A 167 -2.47 6.38 -16.24
C GLN A 167 -1.75 7.51 -15.49
N PRO A 168 -1.87 8.81 -15.85
CA PRO A 168 -1.20 9.87 -15.10
C PRO A 168 -1.67 9.91 -13.63
N PHE A 169 -2.96 9.72 -13.39
CA PHE A 169 -3.51 9.71 -12.03
C PHE A 169 -3.04 8.49 -11.23
N ALA A 170 -2.99 7.30 -11.84
CA ALA A 170 -2.46 6.11 -11.17
C ALA A 170 -0.99 6.28 -10.76
N ARG A 171 -0.16 6.89 -11.62
CA ARG A 171 1.25 7.21 -11.33
C ARG A 171 1.37 8.18 -10.17
N GLU A 172 0.57 9.24 -10.18
CA GLU A 172 0.58 10.26 -9.14
C GLU A 172 0.09 9.70 -7.79
N ALA A 173 -1.00 8.93 -7.80
CA ALA A 173 -1.52 8.29 -6.61
C ALA A 173 -0.50 7.34 -5.98
N ALA A 174 0.19 6.54 -6.79
CA ALA A 174 1.26 5.66 -6.31
C ALA A 174 2.43 6.45 -5.71
N ALA A 175 2.89 7.52 -6.38
CA ALA A 175 4.00 8.36 -5.90
C ALA A 175 3.69 9.07 -4.57
N LYS A 176 2.41 9.30 -4.29
CA LYS A 176 1.93 9.93 -3.05
C LYS A 176 1.46 8.92 -1.99
N SER A 177 1.64 7.61 -2.21
CA SER A 177 1.13 6.54 -1.32
C SER A 177 -0.39 6.56 -1.11
N LEU A 178 -1.15 7.07 -2.09
CA LEU A 178 -2.61 7.08 -2.07
C LEU A 178 -3.21 5.76 -2.58
N LEU A 179 -2.51 5.08 -3.48
CA LEU A 179 -3.00 3.90 -4.22
C LEU A 179 -2.55 2.59 -3.58
N PRO A 180 -3.47 1.77 -3.03
CA PRO A 180 -3.16 0.41 -2.61
C PRO A 180 -2.68 -0.45 -3.78
N TYR A 181 -1.68 -1.30 -3.55
CA TYR A 181 -1.10 -2.15 -4.59
C TYR A 181 -2.12 -3.14 -5.16
N GLU A 182 -3.00 -3.66 -4.32
CA GLU A 182 -4.10 -4.56 -4.68
C GLU A 182 -5.08 -3.95 -5.70
N PHE A 183 -5.12 -2.62 -5.82
CA PHE A 183 -6.01 -1.94 -6.77
C PHE A 183 -5.41 -1.88 -8.19
N THR A 184 -4.09 -2.10 -8.30
CA THR A 184 -3.37 -2.00 -9.58
C THR A 184 -3.73 -3.10 -10.59
N ASP A 185 -4.41 -4.16 -10.13
CA ASP A 185 -4.89 -5.27 -10.97
C ASP A 185 -6.37 -5.17 -11.35
N ILE A 186 -7.10 -4.18 -10.81
CA ILE A 186 -8.57 -4.13 -10.88
C ILE A 186 -9.11 -2.77 -11.32
N TYR A 187 -8.31 -1.95 -12.00
CA TYR A 187 -8.69 -0.58 -12.42
C TYR A 187 -10.06 -0.47 -13.10
N SER A 188 -10.38 -1.42 -13.98
CA SER A 188 -11.61 -1.42 -14.76
C SER A 188 -12.82 -2.01 -14.01
N ASN A 189 -12.61 -2.59 -12.83
CA ASN A 189 -13.68 -3.11 -12.00
C ASN A 189 -14.43 -1.97 -11.32
N ASN A 190 -15.71 -2.19 -11.02
CA ASN A 190 -16.46 -1.30 -10.15
C ASN A 190 -15.83 -1.31 -8.76
N ILE A 191 -15.58 -0.13 -8.21
CA ILE A 191 -15.03 0.00 -6.87
C ILE A 191 -16.13 -0.27 -5.84
N THR A 192 -15.81 -1.03 -4.80
CA THR A 192 -16.72 -1.25 -3.68
C THR A 192 -16.72 -0.07 -2.72
N ARG A 193 -17.75 0.03 -1.87
CA ARG A 193 -17.83 1.07 -0.84
C ARG A 193 -16.65 1.00 0.14
N GLU A 194 -16.24 -0.20 0.55
CA GLU A 194 -15.04 -0.41 1.37
C GLU A 194 -13.78 0.08 0.65
N GLN A 195 -13.57 -0.34 -0.60
CA GLN A 195 -12.39 0.05 -1.37
C GLN A 195 -12.28 1.56 -1.54
N PHE A 196 -13.41 2.25 -1.72
CA PHE A 196 -13.41 3.71 -1.79
C PHE A 196 -13.09 4.36 -0.44
N CYS A 197 -13.55 3.77 0.67
CA CYS A 197 -13.15 4.19 2.02
C CYS A 197 -11.64 4.07 2.24
N ILE A 198 -11.01 3.00 1.77
CA ILE A 198 -9.55 2.83 1.86
C ILE A 198 -8.82 3.98 1.13
N LEU A 199 -9.25 4.36 -0.09
CA LEU A 199 -8.62 5.47 -0.82
C LEU A 199 -8.75 6.81 -0.08
N LEU A 200 -9.93 7.11 0.47
CA LEU A 200 -10.16 8.36 1.21
C LEU A 200 -9.39 8.37 2.53
N GLY A 201 -9.34 7.23 3.23
CA GLY A 201 -8.52 7.06 4.43
C GLY A 201 -7.04 7.29 4.15
N ASN A 202 -6.49 6.68 3.10
CA ASN A 202 -5.11 6.91 2.67
C ASN A 202 -4.88 8.38 2.31
N MET A 203 -5.82 9.02 1.63
CA MET A 203 -5.72 10.44 1.28
C MET A 203 -5.63 11.35 2.51
N ILE A 204 -6.49 11.12 3.50
CA ILE A 204 -6.45 11.87 4.77
C ILE A 204 -5.10 11.62 5.47
N ALA A 205 -4.68 10.35 5.57
CA ALA A 205 -3.41 10.01 6.21
C ALA A 205 -2.22 10.71 5.55
N VAL A 206 -2.10 10.62 4.22
CA VAL A 206 -1.02 11.26 3.46
C VAL A 206 -1.05 12.77 3.60
N LYS A 207 -2.24 13.40 3.50
CA LYS A 207 -2.39 14.85 3.63
C LYS A 207 -1.98 15.36 5.01
N GLU A 208 -2.29 14.59 6.04
CA GLU A 208 -1.96 14.91 7.43
C GLU A 208 -0.55 14.43 7.84
N ASN A 209 0.21 13.86 6.88
CA ASN A 209 1.57 13.33 7.07
C ASN A 209 1.65 12.17 8.09
N TYR A 210 0.68 11.26 8.01
CA TYR A 210 0.59 10.02 8.80
C TYR A 210 0.73 8.79 7.91
N VAL A 211 1.24 7.71 8.52
CA VAL A 211 1.38 6.39 7.87
C VAL A 211 0.04 5.68 7.64
N SER A 212 -1.01 6.03 8.39
CA SER A 212 -2.36 5.51 8.22
C SER A 212 -3.39 6.41 8.88
N VAL A 213 -4.65 6.31 8.44
CA VAL A 213 -5.76 7.06 9.06
C VAL A 213 -6.03 6.61 10.49
N GLU A 214 -5.73 5.34 10.81
CA GLU A 214 -5.80 4.83 12.19
C GLU A 214 -4.77 5.51 13.09
N LYS A 215 -3.52 5.70 12.63
CA LYS A 215 -2.51 6.43 13.40
C LYS A 215 -2.89 7.90 13.60
N PHE A 216 -3.46 8.53 12.57
CA PHE A 216 -3.99 9.89 12.65
C PHE A 216 -5.06 10.02 13.75
N MET A 217 -6.03 9.10 13.81
CA MET A 217 -7.06 9.10 14.86
C MET A 217 -6.47 8.88 16.26
N LEU A 218 -5.56 7.89 16.38
CA LEU A 218 -4.93 7.53 17.66
C LEU A 218 -4.15 8.70 18.27
N ASP A 219 -3.37 9.43 17.46
CA ASP A 219 -2.55 10.54 17.95
C ASP A 219 -3.38 11.77 18.34
N ARG A 220 -4.58 11.92 17.77
CA ARG A 220 -5.55 12.94 18.17
C ARG A 220 -6.35 12.55 19.41
N GLY A 221 -6.17 11.33 19.92
CA GLY A 221 -6.97 10.79 21.02
C GLY A 221 -8.44 10.56 20.64
N GLU A 222 -8.73 10.42 19.35
CA GLU A 222 -10.07 10.22 18.83
C GLU A 222 -10.36 8.71 18.72
N ALA A 223 -11.03 8.18 19.74
CA ALA A 223 -11.48 6.79 19.72
C ALA A 223 -12.63 6.60 18.72
N TYR A 224 -12.61 5.49 18.00
CA TYR A 224 -13.70 5.04 17.14
C TYR A 224 -14.13 3.63 17.50
N LEU A 225 -15.39 3.30 17.24
CA LEU A 225 -15.94 1.96 17.47
C LEU A 225 -15.60 1.08 16.28
N LYS A 226 -15.19 -0.17 16.53
CA LYS A 226 -14.98 -1.16 15.46
C LYS A 226 -16.25 -1.95 15.20
N ASN A 227 -16.47 -2.31 13.94
CA ASN A 227 -17.64 -3.06 13.46
C ASN A 227 -18.95 -2.35 13.82
N VAL A 228 -19.05 -1.06 13.48
CA VAL A 228 -20.29 -0.29 13.74
C VAL A 228 -21.49 -0.90 13.02
N PHE A 229 -21.25 -1.47 11.83
CA PHE A 229 -22.27 -2.11 11.00
C PHE A 229 -22.18 -3.63 11.11
N GLU A 230 -23.33 -4.31 11.08
CA GLU A 230 -23.45 -5.75 11.26
C GLU A 230 -22.75 -6.55 10.15
N ASP A 231 -22.68 -5.99 8.94
CA ASP A 231 -22.07 -6.59 7.76
C ASP A 231 -20.58 -6.25 7.59
N CYS A 232 -19.96 -5.57 8.57
CA CYS A 232 -18.57 -5.11 8.52
C CYS A 232 -17.57 -5.96 9.34
N GLY A 233 -17.89 -7.18 9.73
CA GLY A 233 -17.04 -7.98 10.64
C GLY A 233 -15.62 -8.32 10.16
N ASN A 234 -15.30 -8.18 8.87
CA ASN A 234 -13.98 -8.45 8.27
C ASN A 234 -13.54 -7.37 7.27
N VAL A 235 -13.99 -6.12 7.44
CA VAL A 235 -13.63 -5.01 6.54
C VAL A 235 -12.43 -4.23 7.07
N ASP A 236 -11.81 -3.43 6.21
CA ASP A 236 -10.74 -2.51 6.60
C ASP A 236 -11.25 -1.45 7.60
N ASN A 237 -10.43 -1.12 8.60
CA ASN A 237 -10.77 -0.16 9.66
C ASN A 237 -11.15 1.23 9.11
N SER A 238 -10.76 1.58 7.88
CA SER A 238 -11.13 2.83 7.22
C SER A 238 -12.65 3.05 7.16
N VAL A 239 -13.46 1.99 7.06
CA VAL A 239 -14.94 2.13 7.08
C VAL A 239 -15.41 2.74 8.41
N ASP A 240 -15.00 2.15 9.53
CA ASP A 240 -15.38 2.60 10.87
C ASP A 240 -14.79 3.99 11.19
N ILE A 241 -13.55 4.26 10.75
CA ILE A 241 -12.87 5.54 10.96
C ILE A 241 -13.56 6.66 10.19
N LEU A 242 -13.86 6.45 8.91
CA LEU A 242 -14.55 7.47 8.11
C LEU A 242 -16.00 7.67 8.57
N TYR A 243 -16.62 6.65 9.19
CA TYR A 243 -17.92 6.82 9.84
C TYR A 243 -17.79 7.73 11.07
N ALA A 244 -16.79 7.49 11.93
CA ALA A 244 -16.51 8.32 13.09
C ALA A 244 -16.17 9.78 12.72
N LEU A 245 -15.52 9.99 11.56
CA LEU A 245 -15.24 11.31 10.98
C LEU A 245 -16.46 11.96 10.30
N GLY A 246 -17.61 11.28 10.23
CA GLY A 246 -18.83 11.77 9.59
C GLY A 246 -18.80 11.79 8.05
N ILE A 247 -17.76 11.21 7.45
CA ILE A 247 -17.58 11.15 6.00
C ILE A 247 -18.53 10.12 5.38
N VAL A 248 -18.61 8.92 5.96
CA VAL A 248 -19.44 7.85 5.41
C VAL A 248 -20.60 7.51 6.34
N ASN A 249 -21.72 7.07 5.75
CA ASN A 249 -22.88 6.54 6.46
C ASN A 249 -23.23 5.15 5.90
N GLY A 250 -23.94 4.36 6.69
CA GLY A 250 -24.54 3.11 6.24
C GLY A 250 -25.58 3.33 5.13
N ARG A 251 -25.90 2.25 4.41
CA ARG A 251 -27.07 2.20 3.52
C ARG A 251 -28.37 2.31 4.32
N ASP A 252 -28.34 1.74 5.52
CA ASP A 252 -29.37 1.87 6.53
C ASP A 252 -28.73 2.01 7.92
N GLU A 253 -29.53 1.88 8.98
CA GLU A 253 -29.09 2.05 10.37
C GLU A 253 -28.07 0.99 10.82
N THR A 254 -28.07 -0.21 10.22
CA THR A 254 -27.27 -1.35 10.68
C THR A 254 -26.34 -1.93 9.61
N HIS A 255 -26.52 -1.60 8.33
CA HIS A 255 -25.74 -2.14 7.22
C HIS A 255 -24.97 -1.05 6.46
N PHE A 256 -23.73 -1.38 6.13
CA PHE A 256 -22.85 -0.54 5.33
C PHE A 256 -22.84 -0.91 3.85
N ASP A 257 -23.04 -2.19 3.52
CA ASP A 257 -22.81 -2.80 2.20
C ASP A 257 -21.36 -2.63 1.69
N PRO A 258 -20.36 -3.22 2.38
CA PRO A 258 -18.93 -2.98 2.08
C PRO A 258 -18.49 -3.49 0.71
N TYR A 259 -19.10 -4.58 0.24
CA TYR A 259 -18.79 -5.23 -1.03
C TYR A 259 -19.67 -4.76 -2.19
N GLY A 260 -20.72 -3.98 -1.89
CA GLY A 260 -21.55 -3.33 -2.91
C GLY A 260 -20.76 -2.26 -3.66
N SER A 261 -21.03 -2.15 -4.97
CA SER A 261 -20.47 -1.07 -5.78
C SER A 261 -20.99 0.29 -5.33
N ILE A 262 -20.11 1.27 -5.27
CA ILE A 262 -20.51 2.65 -5.03
C ILE A 262 -21.04 3.29 -6.32
N THR A 263 -22.11 4.09 -6.21
CA THR A 263 -22.57 4.92 -7.33
C THR A 263 -21.75 6.21 -7.44
N ARG A 264 -21.83 6.87 -8.60
CA ARG A 264 -21.11 8.13 -8.84
C ARG A 264 -21.57 9.26 -7.91
N GLU A 265 -22.86 9.37 -7.64
CA GLU A 265 -23.41 10.39 -6.74
C GLU A 265 -23.03 10.16 -5.26
N GLU A 266 -22.90 8.89 -4.85
CA GLU A 266 -22.34 8.55 -3.54
C GLU A 266 -20.85 8.88 -3.46
N ALA A 267 -20.07 8.54 -4.49
CA ALA A 267 -18.66 8.86 -4.51
C ALA A 267 -18.40 10.37 -4.44
N ALA A 268 -19.16 11.18 -5.18
CA ALA A 268 -19.11 12.64 -5.10
C ALA A 268 -19.43 13.16 -3.68
N THR A 269 -20.40 12.55 -3.01
CA THR A 269 -20.77 12.87 -1.63
C THR A 269 -19.63 12.64 -0.65
N LEU A 270 -18.99 11.48 -0.72
CA LEU A 270 -17.87 11.15 0.16
C LEU A 270 -16.64 12.03 -0.11
N LEU A 271 -16.32 12.33 -1.38
CA LEU A 271 -15.25 13.26 -1.75
C LEU A 271 -15.48 14.66 -1.18
N CYS A 272 -16.71 15.17 -1.33
CA CYS A 272 -17.07 16.49 -0.82
C CYS A 272 -17.00 16.54 0.72
N LYS A 273 -17.49 15.50 1.41
CA LYS A 273 -17.38 15.42 2.87
C LYS A 273 -15.94 15.38 3.39
N VAL A 274 -15.02 14.73 2.66
CA VAL A 274 -13.58 14.84 2.97
C VAL A 274 -13.12 16.28 2.81
N ALA A 275 -13.56 17.00 1.78
CA ALA A 275 -13.21 18.40 1.56
C ALA A 275 -13.77 19.33 2.66
N GLU A 276 -14.99 19.06 3.14
CA GLU A 276 -15.63 19.78 4.25
C GLU A 276 -14.81 19.70 5.53
N MET A 277 -14.12 18.58 5.80
CA MET A 277 -13.20 18.46 6.94
C MET A 277 -12.05 19.47 6.89
N TYR A 278 -11.68 19.93 5.70
CA TYR A 278 -10.65 20.93 5.47
C TYR A 278 -11.22 22.33 5.23
N LEU A 279 -12.48 22.56 5.59
CA LEU A 279 -13.22 23.81 5.38
C LEU A 279 -13.29 24.24 3.90
N TRP A 280 -13.15 23.28 2.98
CA TRP A 280 -13.26 23.54 1.56
C TRP A 280 -14.71 23.35 1.10
N ILE A 281 -15.51 24.37 1.37
CA ILE A 281 -16.93 24.43 1.01
C ILE A 281 -17.16 25.33 -0.20
N GLY A 282 -18.07 24.92 -1.07
CA GLY A 282 -18.55 25.71 -2.20
C GLY A 282 -20.03 26.05 -2.07
N THR A 283 -20.58 26.66 -3.11
CA THR A 283 -22.03 26.89 -3.26
C THR A 283 -22.60 25.93 -4.29
N GLU A 284 -23.85 25.51 -4.12
CA GLU A 284 -24.56 24.73 -5.14
C GLU A 284 -24.63 25.53 -6.45
N THR A 285 -24.22 24.91 -7.55
CA THR A 285 -24.34 25.45 -8.91
C THR A 285 -25.32 24.59 -9.72
N GLU A 286 -25.73 25.09 -10.88
CA GLU A 286 -26.60 24.32 -11.79
C GLU A 286 -25.76 23.52 -12.78
N LEU A 287 -26.12 22.26 -12.99
CA LEU A 287 -25.46 21.37 -13.96
C LEU A 287 -26.18 21.43 -15.29
N THR A 288 -25.42 21.37 -16.38
CA THR A 288 -25.95 21.38 -17.76
C THR A 288 -26.13 19.98 -18.35
N TYR A 289 -25.98 18.92 -17.54
CA TYR A 289 -26.16 17.55 -17.99
C TYR A 289 -27.63 17.23 -18.26
N THR A 290 -27.89 16.44 -19.31
CA THR A 290 -29.23 16.02 -19.72
C THR A 290 -29.93 15.13 -18.68
N ASP A 291 -29.15 14.44 -17.85
CA ASP A 291 -29.59 13.58 -16.76
C ASP A 291 -29.45 14.24 -15.38
N ALA A 292 -29.24 15.55 -15.30
CA ALA A 292 -29.13 16.27 -14.02
C ALA A 292 -30.37 16.09 -13.13
N ALA A 293 -31.55 15.90 -13.72
CA ALA A 293 -32.80 15.60 -13.01
C ALA A 293 -32.83 14.19 -12.36
N SER A 294 -31.94 13.29 -12.78
CA SER A 294 -31.78 11.95 -12.19
C SER A 294 -30.88 11.96 -10.96
N ILE A 295 -30.17 13.06 -10.66
CA ILE A 295 -29.37 13.18 -9.44
C ILE A 295 -30.30 13.15 -8.23
N SER A 296 -30.02 12.28 -7.27
CA SER A 296 -30.83 12.18 -6.06
C SER A 296 -30.84 13.53 -5.31
N PRO A 297 -31.98 13.95 -4.73
CA PRO A 297 -32.07 15.25 -4.05
C PRO A 297 -31.01 15.45 -2.94
N TRP A 298 -30.66 14.39 -2.23
CA TRP A 298 -29.63 14.42 -1.18
C TRP A 298 -28.20 14.57 -1.74
N ALA A 299 -27.97 14.21 -3.01
CA ALA A 299 -26.66 14.22 -3.65
C ALA A 299 -26.39 15.51 -4.44
N LYS A 300 -27.44 16.31 -4.73
CA LYS A 300 -27.35 17.45 -5.67
C LYS A 300 -26.23 18.44 -5.31
N PHE A 301 -26.15 18.85 -4.05
CA PHE A 301 -25.08 19.74 -3.58
C PHE A 301 -23.68 19.12 -3.81
N PHE A 302 -23.49 17.85 -3.42
CA PHE A 302 -22.18 17.22 -3.51
C PHE A 302 -21.73 16.96 -4.95
N VAL A 303 -22.67 16.58 -5.83
CA VAL A 303 -22.39 16.36 -7.26
C VAL A 303 -22.06 17.66 -7.96
N THR A 304 -22.82 18.73 -7.71
CA THR A 304 -22.56 20.06 -8.28
C THR A 304 -21.21 20.60 -7.80
N TRP A 305 -20.91 20.47 -6.51
CA TRP A 305 -19.61 20.83 -5.94
C TRP A 305 -18.46 20.05 -6.58
N ALA A 306 -18.55 18.72 -6.68
CA ALA A 306 -17.49 17.91 -7.26
C ALA A 306 -17.25 18.25 -8.75
N ASN A 307 -18.29 18.68 -9.47
CA ASN A 307 -18.21 19.12 -10.85
C ASN A 307 -17.53 20.50 -10.97
N GLU A 308 -17.98 21.48 -10.18
CA GLU A 308 -17.48 22.85 -10.17
C GLU A 308 -15.96 22.91 -9.93
N TYR A 309 -15.47 22.12 -8.97
CA TYR A 309 -14.04 22.06 -8.65
C TYR A 309 -13.25 21.09 -9.54
N GLY A 310 -13.88 20.52 -10.58
CA GLY A 310 -13.23 19.63 -11.54
C GLY A 310 -12.77 18.30 -10.93
N ILE A 311 -13.25 17.93 -9.75
CA ILE A 311 -12.91 16.66 -9.09
C ILE A 311 -13.58 15.52 -9.86
N MET A 312 -14.89 15.61 -10.08
CA MET A 312 -15.68 14.62 -10.80
C MET A 312 -16.50 15.26 -11.92
N THR A 313 -16.16 14.90 -13.15
CA THR A 313 -16.88 15.31 -14.36
C THR A 313 -17.83 14.21 -14.84
N GLY A 314 -18.74 14.56 -15.74
CA GLY A 314 -19.61 13.60 -16.42
C GLY A 314 -18.83 12.55 -17.20
N ILE A 315 -19.52 11.44 -17.51
CA ILE A 315 -18.97 10.35 -18.33
C ILE A 315 -18.94 10.71 -19.81
N THR A 316 -19.77 11.68 -20.21
CA THR A 316 -19.76 12.34 -21.52
C THR A 316 -19.92 13.85 -21.31
N GLU A 317 -19.92 14.63 -22.40
CA GLU A 317 -20.23 16.06 -22.35
C GLU A 317 -21.68 16.34 -21.93
N GLU A 318 -22.60 15.38 -22.15
CA GLU A 318 -24.03 15.56 -21.95
C GLU A 318 -24.60 14.76 -20.76
N GLU A 319 -23.85 13.81 -20.18
CA GLU A 319 -24.35 12.89 -19.16
C GLU A 319 -23.40 12.75 -17.95
N PHE A 320 -23.96 12.86 -16.74
CA PHE A 320 -23.24 12.62 -15.49
C PHE A 320 -23.27 11.17 -15.03
N ALA A 321 -24.38 10.47 -15.26
CA ALA A 321 -24.74 9.13 -14.80
C ALA A 321 -24.69 8.97 -13.26
N PRO A 322 -25.56 9.65 -12.49
CA PRO A 322 -25.45 9.69 -11.02
C PRO A 322 -25.55 8.33 -10.33
N GLN A 323 -26.48 7.47 -10.73
CA GLN A 323 -26.59 6.09 -10.23
C GLN A 323 -25.75 5.09 -11.04
N GLY A 324 -24.93 5.58 -11.96
CA GLY A 324 -24.07 4.78 -12.81
C GLY A 324 -22.95 4.10 -12.03
N VAL A 325 -22.31 3.13 -12.70
CA VAL A 325 -21.14 2.44 -12.17
C VAL A 325 -19.97 3.40 -11.97
N TYR A 326 -19.12 3.09 -10.99
CA TYR A 326 -17.93 3.85 -10.69
C TYR A 326 -16.73 2.92 -10.57
N THR A 327 -15.72 3.13 -11.41
CA THR A 327 -14.57 2.21 -11.50
C THR A 327 -13.42 2.61 -10.58
N VAL A 328 -12.54 1.66 -10.29
CA VAL A 328 -11.31 1.91 -9.51
C VAL A 328 -10.45 3.00 -10.16
N GLU A 329 -10.30 3.02 -11.49
CA GLU A 329 -9.55 4.09 -12.17
C GLU A 329 -10.19 5.48 -12.05
N GLN A 330 -11.52 5.56 -12.04
CA GLN A 330 -12.23 6.81 -11.80
C GLN A 330 -12.06 7.25 -10.33
N ALA A 331 -12.18 6.32 -9.38
CA ALA A 331 -11.96 6.58 -7.97
C ALA A 331 -10.57 7.17 -7.70
N VAL A 332 -9.53 6.52 -8.21
CA VAL A 332 -8.14 6.99 -8.09
C VAL A 332 -7.97 8.38 -8.68
N ALA A 333 -8.51 8.63 -9.88
CA ALA A 333 -8.42 9.94 -10.52
C ALA A 333 -9.07 11.05 -9.70
N THR A 334 -10.27 10.82 -9.15
CA THR A 334 -10.96 11.84 -8.36
C THR A 334 -10.29 12.07 -6.99
N VAL A 335 -9.75 11.03 -6.35
CA VAL A 335 -9.01 11.15 -5.08
C VAL A 335 -7.73 11.95 -5.29
N VAL A 336 -6.99 11.72 -6.38
CA VAL A 336 -5.82 12.54 -6.74
C VAL A 336 -6.20 13.99 -6.97
N ARG A 337 -7.29 14.26 -7.71
CA ARG A 337 -7.77 15.63 -7.94
C ARG A 337 -8.14 16.31 -6.63
N LEU A 338 -8.87 15.62 -5.75
CA LEU A 338 -9.22 16.14 -4.44
C LEU A 338 -7.97 16.40 -3.58
N PHE A 339 -7.02 15.46 -3.54
CA PHE A 339 -5.77 15.64 -2.81
C PHE A 339 -5.01 16.88 -3.30
N ASN A 340 -4.89 17.05 -4.62
CA ASN A 340 -4.21 18.18 -5.21
C ASN A 340 -4.94 19.49 -4.96
N LEU A 341 -6.28 19.48 -5.02
CA LEU A 341 -7.08 20.63 -4.64
C LEU A 341 -6.71 21.05 -3.22
N LEU A 342 -6.84 20.14 -2.24
CA LEU A 342 -6.61 20.38 -0.82
C LEU A 342 -5.14 20.66 -0.43
N SER A 343 -4.18 20.39 -1.31
CA SER A 343 -2.74 20.58 -1.03
C SER A 343 -2.17 21.89 -1.59
N ASN A 344 -2.95 22.58 -2.42
CA ASN A 344 -2.66 23.95 -2.87
C ASN A 344 -3.32 24.96 -1.93
#